data_AF-A0A5K1FGK7-F1
#
_entry.id   AF-A0A5K1FGK7-F1
#
_cell.length_a   1.000
_cell.length_b   1.000
_cell.length_c   1.000
_cell.angle_alpha   90.00
_cell.angle_beta   90.00
_cell.angle_gamma   90.00
#
_symmetry.space_group_name_H-M   'P 1'
#
loop_
_entity.id
_entity.type
_entity.pdbx_description
1 polymer ?
#
loop_
_entity_poly.entity_id
_entity_poly.type
_entity_poly.pdbx_seq_one_letter_code
_entity_poly.pdbx_strand_id
1 'polypeptide(L)' 'VDSANKHGILLEVVQVLTDLNLVITKAYISSDGSWFMD' A
#
# COMPACT_ATOMS: atom_id res chain seq x y z
N VAL A 1 -14.77 10.43 -0.73
CA VAL A 1 -13.58 9.84 -1.38
C VAL A 1 -12.85 9.13 -0.26
N ASP A 2 -13.12 7.84 -0.13
CA ASP A 2 -12.62 6.99 0.96
C ASP A 2 -11.11 7.11 1.04
N SER A 3 -10.64 7.60 2.18
CA SER A 3 -9.24 7.84 2.49
C SER A 3 -8.46 6.57 2.19
N ALA A 4 -7.70 6.59 1.09
CA ALA A 4 -6.75 5.57 0.70
C ALA A 4 -5.58 5.47 1.69
N ASN A 5 -5.73 5.99 2.91
CA ASN A 5 -4.77 5.93 3.99
C ASN A 5 -5.43 5.64 5.35
N LYS A 6 -6.44 4.77 5.38
CA LYS A 6 -6.67 4.00 6.61
C LYS A 6 -5.35 3.30 6.94
N HIS A 7 -4.80 3.62 8.11
CA HIS A 7 -3.55 3.10 8.67
C HIS A 7 -3.46 1.57 8.45
N GLY A 8 -2.90 1.11 7.32
CA GLY A 8 -3.04 -0.29 6.91
C GLY A 8 -3.09 -0.59 5.41
N ILE A 9 -3.39 0.35 4.51
CA ILE A 9 -3.52 0.00 3.07
C ILE A 9 -2.25 -0.62 2.47
N LEU A 10 -1.07 -0.12 2.87
CA LEU A 10 0.19 -0.64 2.38
C LEU A 10 0.41 -2.07 2.92
N LEU A 11 0.01 -2.30 4.17
CA LEU A 11 0.08 -3.59 4.81
C LEU A 11 -0.85 -4.58 4.10
N GLU A 12 -2.09 -4.18 3.79
CA GLU A 12 -3.04 -5.00 3.02
C GLU A 12 -2.49 -5.37 1.64
N VAL A 13 -1.89 -4.42 0.92
CA VAL A 13 -1.29 -4.69 -0.40
C VAL A 13 -0.15 -5.70 -0.29
N VAL A 14 0.74 -5.56 0.70
CA VAL A 14 1.82 -6.52 0.91
C VAL A 14 1.27 -7.90 1.31
N GLN A 15 0.23 -7.94 2.15
CA GLN A 15 -0.42 -9.19 2.57
C GLN A 15 -0.99 -9.94 1.36
N VAL A 16 -1.74 -9.27 0.48
CA VAL A 16 -2.31 -9.91 -0.72
C VAL A 16 -1.22 -10.45 -1.65
N LEU A 17 -0.14 -9.69 -1.87
CA LEU A 17 0.97 -10.14 -2.70
C LEU A 17 1.68 -11.38 -2.10
N THR A 18 1.80 -11.42 -0.77
CA THR A 18 2.39 -12.54 -0.04
C THR A 18 1.49 -13.79 -0.08
N ASP A 19 0.17 -13.62 0.06
CA ASP A 19 -0.82 -14.70 -0.06
C ASP A 19 -0.82 -15.33 -1.46
N LEU A 20 -0.53 -14.53 -2.49
CA LEU A 20 -0.35 -14.98 -3.87
C LEU A 20 1.02 -15.65 -4.13
N ASN A 21 1.83 -15.85 -3.10
CA ASN A 21 3.21 -16.38 -3.18
C ASN A 21 4.13 -15.56 -4.10
N LEU A 22 3.89 -14.25 -4.24
CA LEU A 22 4.74 -13.37 -5.02
C LEU A 22 5.88 -12.84 -4.15
N VAL A 23 7.11 -13.00 -4.62
CA VAL A 23 8.29 -12.47 -3.94
C VAL A 23 8.59 -11.06 -4.44
N ILE A 24 8.40 -10.07 -3.57
CA ILE A 24 8.73 -8.67 -3.87
C ILE A 24 10.23 -8.48 -3.68
N THR A 25 10.98 -8.45 -4.77
CA THR A 25 12.43 -8.19 -4.74
C THR A 25 12.76 -6.70 -4.74
N LYS A 26 11.86 -5.88 -5.28
CA LYS A 26 11.94 -4.41 -5.29
C LYS A 26 10.55 -3.81 -5.51
N ALA A 27 10.21 -2.76 -4.76
CA ALA A 27 8.99 -1.99 -4.98
C ALA A 27 9.27 -0.50 -4.80
N TYR A 28 8.61 0.32 -5.62
CA TYR A 28 8.61 1.76 -5.51
C TYR A 28 7.18 2.22 -5.27
N ILE A 29 6.96 2.96 -4.19
CA ILE A 29 5.66 3.51 -3.83
C ILE A 29 5.85 5.02 -3.79
N SER A 30 5.12 5.74 -4.64
CA SER A 30 5.19 7.20 -4.73
C SER A 30 3.80 7.80 -4.61
N SER A 31 3.73 8.91 -3.86
CA SER A 31 2.53 9.71 -3.69
C SER A 31 2.62 10.90 -4.59
N ASP A 32 1.49 11.37 -5.06
CA ASP A 32 1.33 12.73 -5.54
C ASP A 32 1.22 13.77 -4.40
N GLY A 33 1.40 13.38 -3.14
CA GLY A 33 1.31 14.26 -1.97
C GLY A 33 -0.04 14.19 -1.25
N SER A 34 -0.96 13.35 -1.73
CA SER A 34 -2.28 13.14 -1.11
C SER A 34 -2.28 12.01 -0.08
N TRP A 35 -1.11 11.58 0.41
CA TRP A 35 -1.02 10.71 1.57
C TRP A 35 -1.02 11.60 2.82
N PHE A 36 -2.20 11.78 3.39
CA PHE A 36 -2.38 12.37 4.72
C PHE A 36 -2.25 13.90 4.79
N MET A 37 -3.37 14.57 4.56
CA MET A 37 -3.94 15.39 5.62
C MET A 37 -5.40 14.94 5.82
N ASP A 38 -5.61 14.27 6.96
CA ASP A 38 -6.82 13.63 7.54
C ASP A 38 -7.11 12.15 7.20
#